data_AF-A0A1F2V7R2-F1
#
_entry.id   AF-A0A1F2V7R2-F1
#
_cell.length_a   1.000
_cell.length_b   1.000
_cell.length_c   1.000
_cell.angle_alpha   90.00
_cell.angle_beta   90.00
_cell.angle_gamma   90.00
#
_symmetry.space_group_name_H-M   'P 1'
#
loop_
_entity.id
_entity.type
_entity.pdbx_description
1 polymer ?
#
loop_
_entity_poly.entity_id
_entity_poly.type
_entity_poly.pdbx_seq_one_letter_code
_entity_poly.pdbx_strand_id
1 'polypeptide(L)' 'MSAKPEVAVTVRQSADAAAAMVSVPVSGVDLEAVERALIVFALDTTGGNRTRAAKLLRLTRSALLYRLQKYGLTVKQGSS' A
#
# COMPACT_ATOMS: atom_id res chain seq x y z
N MET A 1 11.21 -8.74 25.80
CA MET A 1 10.02 -9.19 25.04
C MET A 1 9.33 -7.94 24.51
N SER A 2 9.60 -7.55 23.26
CA SER A 2 8.96 -6.40 22.63
C SER A 2 7.92 -6.91 21.63
N ALA A 3 6.64 -6.74 21.96
CA ALA A 3 5.55 -7.03 21.05
C ALA A 3 5.57 -6.00 19.91
N LYS A 4 5.68 -6.48 18.67
CA LYS A 4 5.43 -5.66 17.47
C LYS A 4 3.93 -5.34 17.42
N PRO A 5 3.51 -4.09 17.16
CA PRO A 5 2.10 -3.82 16.94
C PRO A 5 1.69 -4.50 15.63
N GLU A 6 0.80 -5.48 15.74
CA GLU A 6 0.17 -6.12 14.59
C GLU A 6 -0.85 -5.13 14.03
N VAL A 7 -0.49 -4.51 12.91
CA VAL A 7 -1.37 -3.56 12.21
C VAL A 7 -2.47 -4.38 11.51
N ALA A 8 -3.63 -4.51 12.15
CA ALA A 8 -4.78 -5.21 11.61
C ALA A 8 -5.63 -4.27 10.72
N VAL A 9 -5.24 -4.09 9.46
CA VAL A 9 -6.11 -3.46 8.44
C VAL A 9 -7.02 -4.54 7.86
N THR A 10 -8.29 -4.53 8.23
CA THR A 10 -9.31 -5.41 7.63
C THR A 10 -10.04 -4.67 6.52
N VAL A 11 -9.77 -5.01 5.26
CA VAL A 11 -10.55 -4.53 4.12
C VAL A 11 -11.79 -5.41 3.98
N ARG A 12 -12.97 -4.90 4.35
CA ARG A 12 -14.25 -5.54 4.02
C ARG A 12 -14.71 -5.04 2.66
N GLN A 13 -14.79 -5.93 1.68
CA GLN A 13 -15.28 -5.62 0.34
C GLN A 13 -16.80 -5.73 0.33
N SER A 14 -17.48 -4.59 0.46
CA SER A 14 -18.93 -4.48 0.21
C SER A 14 -19.12 -4.17 -1.28
N ALA A 15 -19.91 -5.01 -1.97
CA ALA A 15 -20.03 -5.02 -3.43
C ALA A 15 -20.87 -3.88 -4.02
N ASP A 16 -21.35 -2.92 -3.23
CA ASP A 16 -22.18 -1.81 -3.72
C ASP A 16 -21.77 -0.50 -3.03
N ALA A 17 -21.53 0.53 -3.86
CA ALA A 17 -20.97 1.87 -3.58
C ALA A 17 -19.44 1.99 -3.51
N ALA A 18 -18.91 2.81 -4.43
CA ALA A 18 -17.51 3.07 -4.77
C ALA A 18 -16.66 3.81 -3.70
N ALA A 19 -16.96 3.64 -2.41
CA ALA A 19 -16.19 4.19 -1.30
C ALA A 19 -15.63 3.07 -0.43
N ALA A 20 -14.33 2.82 -0.54
CA ALA A 20 -13.65 1.94 0.41
C ALA A 20 -13.72 2.59 1.81
N MET A 21 -14.47 1.97 2.73
CA MET A 21 -14.48 2.39 4.14
C MET A 21 -13.17 1.95 4.78
N VAL A 22 -12.31 2.92 5.10
CA VAL A 22 -11.11 2.68 5.91
C VAL A 22 -11.47 2.85 7.38
N SER A 23 -11.35 1.78 8.16
CA SER A 23 -11.49 1.86 9.61
C SER A 23 -10.16 2.27 10.23
N VAL A 24 -10.14 3.43 10.89
CA VAL A 24 -8.98 3.93 11.63
C VAL A 24 -9.29 3.84 13.12
N PRO A 25 -8.44 3.20 13.95
CA PRO A 25 -8.63 3.16 15.39
C PRO A 25 -8.63 4.58 15.99
N VAL A 26 -9.32 4.76 17.11
CA VAL A 26 -9.37 6.05 17.85
C VAL A 26 -7.99 6.52 18.32
N SER A 27 -7.03 5.62 18.46
CA SER A 27 -5.62 5.93 18.74
C SER A 27 -4.87 6.53 17.55
N GLY A 28 -5.49 6.56 16.37
CA GLY A 28 -4.86 6.97 15.11
C GLY A 28 -4.01 5.87 14.47
N VAL A 29 -3.46 6.18 13.29
CA VAL A 29 -2.54 5.34 12.53
C VAL A 29 -1.37 6.15 12.03
N ASP A 30 -0.23 5.49 11.83
CA ASP A 30 0.89 6.06 11.09
C ASP A 30 0.55 6.06 9.58
N LEU A 31 0.34 7.26 9.04
CA LEU A 31 0.00 7.43 7.62
C LEU A 31 1.12 6.97 6.70
N GLU A 32 2.40 7.10 7.10
CA GLU A 32 3.52 6.63 6.29
C GLU A 32 3.55 5.10 6.22
N ALA A 33 3.25 4.42 7.34
CA ALA A 33 3.15 2.97 7.38
C ALA A 33 1.99 2.46 6.49
N VAL A 34 0.83 3.12 6.55
CA VAL A 34 -0.33 2.81 5.69
C VAL A 34 0.02 3.04 4.22
N GLU A 35 0.62 4.18 3.87
CA GLU A 35 1.02 4.48 2.50
C GLU A 35 2.04 3.44 1.97
N ARG A 36 3.03 3.07 2.78
CA ARG A 36 4.02 2.04 2.44
C ARG A 36 3.37 0.69 2.17
N ALA A 37 2.43 0.28 3.03
CA ALA A 37 1.70 -0.97 2.86
C ALA A 37 0.88 -1.00 1.56
N LEU A 38 0.21 0.12 1.22
CA LEU A 38 -0.53 0.25 -0.04
C LEU A 38 0.37 0.17 -1.27
N ILE A 39 1.56 0.76 -1.22
CA ILE A 39 2.54 0.69 -2.31
C ILE A 39 3.03 -0.74 -2.51
N VAL A 40 3.36 -1.45 -1.44
CA VAL A 40 3.78 -2.87 -1.50
C VAL A 40 2.65 -3.72 -2.08
N PHE A 41 1.43 -3.57 -1.56
CA PHE A 41 0.26 -4.26 -2.09
C PHE A 41 0.05 -4.02 -3.58
N ALA A 42 0.15 -2.77 -4.05
CA ALA A 42 -0.01 -2.43 -5.45
C ALA A 42 1.10 -3.01 -6.34
N LEU A 43 2.34 -3.06 -5.85
CA LEU A 43 3.44 -3.69 -6.55
C LEU A 43 3.24 -5.21 -6.67
N ASP A 44 2.91 -5.88 -5.56
CA ASP A 44 2.70 -7.33 -5.54
C ASP A 44 1.52 -7.73 -6.43
N THR A 45 0.40 -7.00 -6.32
CA THR A 45 -0.80 -7.22 -7.15
C THR A 45 -0.52 -7.06 -8.65
N THR A 46 0.48 -6.26 -9.01
CA THR A 46 0.82 -5.97 -10.41
C THR A 46 2.07 -6.71 -10.89
N GLY A 47 2.60 -7.65 -10.10
CA GLY A 47 3.83 -8.38 -10.43
C GLY A 47 5.03 -7.45 -10.58
N GLY A 48 5.12 -6.39 -9.79
CA GLY A 48 6.20 -5.41 -9.84
C GLY A 48 6.06 -4.35 -10.95
N ASN A 49 4.97 -4.34 -11.72
CA ASN A 49 4.77 -3.36 -12.77
C ASN A 49 4.42 -1.97 -12.19
N ARG A 50 5.44 -1.12 -12.08
CA ARG A 50 5.34 0.24 -11.48
C ARG A 50 4.28 1.12 -12.13
N THR A 51 4.06 1.02 -13.46
CA THR A 51 3.04 1.82 -14.15
C THR A 51 1.63 1.34 -13.77
N ARG A 52 1.41 0.02 -13.70
CA ARG A 52 0.13 -0.54 -13.27
C ARG A 52 -0.12 -0.30 -11.79
N ALA A 53 0.90 -0.40 -10.94
CA ALA A 53 0.81 -0.10 -9.51
C ALA A 53 0.43 1.36 -9.26
N ALA A 54 1.05 2.31 -9.98
CA ALA A 54 0.71 3.72 -9.87
C ALA A 54 -0.76 3.97 -10.27
N LYS A 55 -1.21 3.37 -11.37
CA LYS A 55 -2.62 3.43 -11.81
C LYS A 55 -3.58 2.86 -10.77
N LEU A 56 -3.25 1.72 -10.16
CA LEU A 56 -4.05 1.08 -9.11
C LEU A 56 -4.26 2.01 -7.91
N LEU A 57 -3.21 2.73 -7.52
CA LEU A 57 -3.25 3.72 -6.43
C LEU A 57 -3.72 5.11 -6.87
N ARG A 58 -4.13 5.29 -8.13
CA ARG A 58 -4.50 6.59 -8.73
C ARG A 58 -3.41 7.66 -8.58
N LEU A 59 -2.16 7.25 -8.70
CA LEU A 59 -0.97 8.10 -8.68
C LEU A 59 -0.39 8.26 -10.09
N THR A 60 0.34 9.37 -10.29
CA THR A 60 1.26 9.44 -11.44
C THR A 60 2.44 8.49 -11.21
N ARG A 61 3.08 8.04 -12.30
CA ARG A 61 4.29 7.20 -12.21
C ARG A 61 5.39 7.89 -11.40
N SER A 62 5.62 9.18 -11.63
CA SER A 62 6.64 9.97 -10.93
C SER A 62 6.38 10.04 -9.42
N ALA A 63 5.11 10.21 -9.02
CA ALA A 63 4.73 10.24 -7.62
C ALA A 63 4.91 8.88 -6.93
N LEU A 64 4.69 7.76 -7.64
CA LEU A 64 5.02 6.43 -7.11
C LEU A 64 6.54 6.26 -6.96
N LEU A 65 7.33 6.63 -7.97
CA LEU A 65 8.79 6.49 -7.93
C LEU A 65 9.42 7.28 -6.78
N TYR A 66 8.96 8.51 -6.55
CA TYR A 66 9.40 9.31 -5.40
C TYR A 66 9.13 8.59 -4.08
N ARG A 67 7.94 8.02 -3.90
CA ARG A 67 7.59 7.26 -2.69
C ARG A 67 8.42 5.99 -2.53
N LEU A 68 8.69 5.28 -3.62
CA LEU A 68 9.57 4.11 -3.59
C LEU A 68 10.98 4.48 -3.11
N GLN A 69 11.53 5.61 -3.59
CA GLN A 69 12.81 6.12 -3.12
C GLN A 69 12.74 6.55 -1.65
N LYS A 70 11.71 7.32 -1.27
CA LYS A 70 11.47 7.78 0.11
C LYS A 70 11.45 6.60 1.09
N TYR A 71 10.81 5.49 0.73
CA TYR A 71 10.65 4.32 1.58
C TYR A 71 11.70 3.22 1.37
N GLY A 72 12.68 3.43 0.48
CA GLY A 72 13.70 2.42 0.16
C GLY A 72 13.12 1.12 -0.44
N LEU A 73 11.96 1.20 -1.10
CA LEU A 73 11.27 0.04 -1.66
C LEU A 73 11.83 -0.27 -3.06
N THR A 74 12.35 -1.47 -3.23
CA THR A 74 12.76 -1.99 -4.54
C THR A 74 11.77 -3.05 -5.00
N VAL A 75 11.45 -3.03 -6.30
CA VAL A 75 10.66 -4.09 -6.91
C VAL A 75 11.55 -5.33 -6.92
N LYS A 76 11.20 -6.36 -6.14
CA LYS A 76 11.85 -7.66 -6.25
C LYS A 76 11.42 -8.22 -7.61
N GLN A 77 12.30 -8.07 -8.61
CA GLN A 77 12.13 -8.72 -9.90
C GLN A 77 11.93 -10.21 -9.59
N GLY A 78 10.82 -10.79 -10.04
CA GLY A 78 10.51 -12.20 -9.79
C GLY A 78 11.74 -13.04 -10.10
N SER A 79 12.38 -13.57 -9.05
CA SER A 79 13.24 -14.72 -9.19
C SER A 79 12.30 -15.87 -9.53
N SER A 80 12.61 -16.55 -10.64
CA SER A 80 11.98 -17.78 -11.11
C SER A 80 11.65 -18.77 -10.01
#